data_AF-A0A0A0DL57-F1
#
_entry.id   AF-A0A0A0DL57-F1
#
_cell.length_a   1.000
_cell.length_b   1.000
_cell.length_c   1.000
_cell.angle_alpha   90.00
_cell.angle_beta   90.00
_cell.angle_gamma   90.00
#
_symmetry.space_group_name_H-M   'P 1'
#
loop_
_entity.id
_entity.type
_entity.pdbx_description
1 polymer ?
#
loop_
_entity_poly.entity_id
_entity_poly.type
_entity_poly.pdbx_seq_one_letter_code
_entity_poly.pdbx_strand_id
1 'polypeptide(L)' 'MSQHNTPEPSQTQLQEVQAALFNLRDGLMNLKMSLQELAFMTDETAQREAMAEAENLIMRLRG' A
#
# COMPACT_ATOMS: atom_id res chain seq x y z
N MET A 1 -35.51 16.14 2.01
CA MET A 1 -34.14 16.40 2.50
C MET A 1 -33.69 15.17 3.28
N SER A 2 -33.09 14.19 2.61
CA SER A 2 -32.67 12.93 3.24
C SER A 2 -31.39 13.19 4.03
N GLN A 3 -31.49 13.26 5.36
CA GLN A 3 -30.33 13.35 6.24
C GLN A 3 -29.59 12.01 6.17
N HIS A 4 -28.47 11.99 5.45
CA HIS A 4 -27.54 10.87 5.44
C HIS A 4 -26.76 10.90 6.76
N ASN A 5 -27.33 10.34 7.82
CA ASN A 5 -26.62 10.04 9.07
C ASN A 5 -25.66 8.89 8.77
N THR A 6 -24.46 9.19 8.28
CA THR A 6 -23.36 8.23 8.37
C THR A 6 -22.94 8.17 9.84
N PRO A 7 -23.10 7.02 10.53
CA PRO A 7 -22.67 6.91 11.91
C PRO A 7 -21.16 7.17 11.98
N GLU A 8 -20.73 8.04 12.89
CA GLU A 8 -19.30 8.25 13.16
C GLU A 8 -18.68 6.91 13.57
N PRO A 9 -17.53 6.54 12.97
CA PRO A 9 -16.86 5.30 13.32
C PRO A 9 -16.45 5.34 14.79
N SER A 10 -16.70 4.24 15.50
CA SER A 10 -16.27 4.11 16.89
C SER A 10 -14.74 4.17 17.00
N GLN A 11 -14.22 4.60 18.16
CA GLN A 11 -12.76 4.64 18.39
C GLN A 11 -12.09 3.28 18.15
N THR A 12 -12.78 2.18 18.46
CA THR A 12 -12.31 0.81 18.21
C THR A 12 -12.17 0.52 16.71
N GLN A 13 -13.17 0.89 15.90
CA GLN A 13 -13.10 0.74 14.44
C GLN A 13 -11.97 1.56 13.83
N LEU A 14 -11.72 2.78 14.34
CA LEU A 14 -10.59 3.59 13.90
C LEU A 14 -9.24 2.94 14.22
N GLN A 15 -9.10 2.32 15.40
CA GLN A 15 -7.90 1.60 15.80
C GLN A 15 -7.67 0.35 14.94
N GLU A 16 -8.72 -0.39 14.62
CA GLU A 16 -8.66 -1.56 13.73
C GLU A 16 -8.21 -1.16 12.32
N VAL A 17 -8.76 -0.07 11.78
CA VAL A 17 -8.35 0.47 10.48
C VAL A 17 -6.90 0.94 10.51
N GLN A 18 -6.46 1.62 11.58
CA GLN A 18 -5.07 2.01 11.74
C GLN A 18 -4.14 0.79 11.76
N ALA A 19 -4.48 -0.26 12.51
CA ALA A 19 -3.71 -1.49 12.54
C ALA A 19 -3.64 -2.17 11.16
N ALA A 20 -4.77 -2.22 10.44
CA ALA A 20 -4.82 -2.76 9.08
C ALA A 20 -3.94 -1.94 8.11
N LEU A 21 -3.96 -0.60 8.22
CA LEU A 21 -3.12 0.29 7.41
C LEU A 21 -1.62 0.11 7.72
N PHE A 22 -1.26 -0.10 8.99
CA PHE A 22 0.13 -0.40 9.35
C PHE A 22 0.60 -1.74 8.77
N ASN A 23 -0.21 -2.79 8.93
CA ASN A 23 0.09 -4.10 8.36
C ASN A 23 0.21 -4.05 6.83
N LEU A 24 -0.69 -3.29 6.18
CA LEU A 24 -0.62 -3.06 4.74
C LEU A 24 0.67 -2.33 4.36
N ARG A 25 1.03 -1.25 5.06
CA ARG A 25 2.27 -0.50 4.82
C ARG A 25 3.49 -1.41 4.89
N ASP A 26 3.57 -2.25 5.92
CA ASP A 26 4.71 -3.13 6.14
C ASP A 26 4.75 -4.25 5.10
N GLY A 27 3.60 -4.82 4.73
CA GLY A 27 3.50 -5.77 3.61
C GLY A 27 4.00 -5.17 2.28
N LEU A 28 3.69 -3.89 2.02
CA LEU A 28 4.09 -3.22 0.79
C LEU A 28 5.57 -2.83 0.79
N MET A 29 6.15 -2.51 1.96
CA MET A 29 7.59 -2.36 2.10
C MET A 29 8.34 -3.67 1.81
N ASN A 30 7.83 -4.81 2.30
CA ASN A 30 8.41 -6.12 2.04
C ASN A 30 8.31 -6.51 0.55
N LEU A 31 7.17 -6.23 -0.08
CA LEU A 31 6.98 -6.45 -1.52
C LEU A 31 7.96 -5.61 -2.35
N LYS A 32 8.09 -4.32 -2.02
CA LYS A 32 9.06 -3.42 -2.67
C LYS A 32 10.47 -3.99 -2.57
N MET A 33 10.90 -4.42 -1.38
CA MET A 33 12.24 -4.99 -1.19
C MET A 33 12.43 -6.25 -2.06
N SER A 34 11.44 -7.14 -2.06
CA SER A 34 11.47 -8.38 -2.86
C SER A 34 11.56 -8.09 -4.37
N LEU A 35 10.84 -7.06 -4.85
CA LEU A 35 10.90 -6.62 -6.23
C LEU A 35 12.25 -5.99 -6.59
N GLN A 36 12.87 -5.23 -5.68
CA GLN A 36 14.21 -4.68 -5.88
C GLN A 36 15.29 -5.76 -5.91
N GLU A 37 15.18 -6.78 -5.06
CA GLU A 37 16.08 -7.94 -5.09
C GLU A 37 15.91 -8.74 -6.38
N LEU A 38 14.68 -8.99 -6.82
CA LEU A 38 14.39 -9.67 -8.08
C LEU A 38 14.91 -8.90 -9.30
N ALA A 39 14.71 -7.58 -9.31
CA ALA A 39 15.25 -6.67 -10.31
C ALA A 39 16.78 -6.72 -10.37
N PHE A 40 17.46 -6.79 -9.24
CA PHE A 40 18.92 -6.91 -9.19
C PHE A 40 19.42 -8.26 -9.76
N MET A 41 18.59 -9.30 -9.71
CA MET A 41 18.90 -10.63 -10.24
C MET A 41 18.57 -10.81 -11.73
N THR A 42 17.94 -9.83 -12.38
CA THR A 42 17.41 -9.95 -13.75
C THR A 42 17.81 -8.77 -14.64
N ASP A 43 17.71 -8.99 -15.97
CA ASP A 43 17.96 -8.04 -17.06
C ASP A 43 17.38 -6.63 -16.80
N GLU A 44 18.04 -5.58 -17.28
CA GLU A 44 17.79 -4.15 -16.99
C GLU A 44 16.32 -3.74 -17.23
N THR A 45 15.65 -4.45 -18.13
CA THR A 45 14.22 -4.28 -18.45
C THR A 45 13.31 -4.69 -17.29
N ALA A 46 13.56 -5.84 -16.66
CA ALA A 46 12.78 -6.33 -15.52
C ALA A 46 12.95 -5.43 -14.28
N GLN A 47 14.13 -4.82 -14.13
CA GLN A 47 14.37 -3.82 -13.10
C GLN A 47 13.49 -2.57 -13.27
N ARG A 48 13.38 -2.05 -14.50
CA ARG A 48 12.54 -0.87 -14.76
C ARG A 48 11.06 -1.16 -14.52
N GLU A 49 10.58 -2.33 -14.91
CA GLU A 49 9.18 -2.73 -14.70
C GLU A 49 8.87 -2.87 -13.21
N ALA A 50 9.74 -3.53 -12.44
CA ALA A 50 9.59 -3.68 -10.99
C ALA A 50 9.61 -2.33 -10.24
N MET A 51 10.47 -1.38 -10.66
CA MET A 51 10.48 -0.04 -10.09
C MET A 51 9.19 0.73 -10.40
N ALA A 52 8.71 0.67 -11.65
CA ALA A 52 7.48 1.33 -12.07
C ALA A 52 6.25 0.81 -11.31
N GLU A 53 6.18 -0.50 -11.08
CA GLU A 53 5.07 -1.11 -10.34
C GLU A 53 5.11 -0.75 -8.84
N ALA A 54 6.30 -0.72 -8.23
CA ALA A 54 6.48 -0.26 -6.86
C ALA A 54 6.09 1.23 -6.69
N GLU A 55 6.45 2.10 -7.63
CA GLU A 55 6.05 3.51 -7.62
C GLU A 55 4.54 3.69 -7.77
N ASN A 56 3.90 2.93 -8.66
CA ASN A 56 2.45 2.96 -8.84
C ASN A 56 1.73 2.54 -7.56
N LEU A 57 2.25 1.50 -6.88
CA LEU A 57 1.73 1.07 -5.58
C LEU A 57 1.83 2.18 -4.52
N ILE A 58 2.99 2.83 -4.42
CA ILE A 58 3.20 3.93 -3.47
C ILE A 58 2.26 5.11 -3.78
N MET A 59 2.04 5.43 -5.05
CA MET A 59 1.12 6.50 -5.45
C MET A 59 -0.31 6.20 -4.99
N ARG A 60 -0.78 4.97 -5.20
CA ARG A 60 -2.13 4.53 -4.76
C ARG A 60 -2.30 4.56 -3.24
N LEU A 61 -1.24 4.34 -2.47
CA LEU A 61 -1.28 4.42 -1.00
C LEU A 61 -1.31 5.85 -0.47
N ARG A 62 -0.80 6.81 -1.24
CA ARG A 62 -0.75 8.22 -0.83
C ARG A 62 -2.07 8.97 -1.07
N GLY A 63 -2.96 8.44 -1.90
CA GLY A 63 -4.21 9.08 -2.31
C GLY A 63 -4.00 10.02 -3.48
#